data_AF-A0A3N0ENU1-F1
#
_entry.id   AF-A0A3N0ENU1-F1
#
_cell.length_a   1.000
_cell.length_b   1.000
_cell.length_c   1.000
_cell.angle_alpha   90.00
_cell.angle_beta   90.00
_cell.angle_gamma   90.00
#
_symmetry.space_group_name_H-M   'P 1'
#
loop_
_entity.id
_entity.type
_entity.pdbx_description
1 polymer ?
#
loop_
_entity_poly.entity_id
_entity_poly.type
_entity_poly.pdbx_seq_one_letter_code
_entity_poly.pdbx_strand_id
1 'polypeptide(L)'
;MMQKIILLFLYSTLQYTYGQSTTASYPSGIYDTFQDFLKKVPASEEHITVQEDRNIISNNFKITDSHGKKVKNAFAVSDGKDLYIRTNAMKDYFTNSQFDKPNAANKDYSKVHLKKDNYLYLECFFQSKGASTWGVGKIYLLGIMCDLSNSSFSIFKTTEDLNAFLKSVNLQQLSTENSNHNQLDINTTRKAIIPLFE
;
A
#
# COMPACT_ATOMS: atom_id res chain seq x y z
N MET A 1 65.48 3.60 2.96
CA MET A 1 64.52 2.48 2.87
C MET A 1 63.37 2.70 3.85
N MET A 2 62.65 3.84 3.76
CA MET A 2 61.62 4.22 4.73
C MET A 2 60.56 5.18 4.13
N GLN A 3 60.39 5.14 2.81
CA GLN A 3 59.44 5.99 2.07
C GLN A 3 58.34 5.19 1.34
N LYS A 4 58.34 3.85 1.46
CA LYS A 4 57.34 2.98 0.81
C LYS A 4 56.28 2.40 1.75
N ILE A 5 56.35 2.69 3.06
CA ILE A 5 55.41 2.12 4.05
C ILE A 5 54.24 3.07 4.36
N ILE A 6 54.34 4.35 4.01
CA ILE A 6 53.28 5.35 4.30
C ILE A 6 52.14 5.31 3.27
N LEU A 7 52.34 4.68 2.10
CA LEU A 7 51.29 4.58 1.08
C LEU A 7 50.24 3.47 1.32
N LEU A 8 50.49 2.53 2.24
CA LEU A 8 49.56 1.42 2.51
C LEU A 8 48.46 1.74 3.54
N PHE A 9 48.59 2.83 4.29
CA PHE A 9 47.60 3.23 5.30
C PHE A 9 46.56 4.25 4.80
N LEU A 10 46.70 4.74 3.57
CA LEU A 10 45.75 5.70 2.96
C LEU A 10 44.66 5.04 2.10
N TYR A 11 44.65 3.70 1.99
CA TYR A 11 43.63 2.95 1.24
C TYR A 11 42.55 2.29 2.12
N SER A 12 42.60 2.43 3.45
CA SER A 12 41.65 1.77 4.35
C SER A 12 40.57 2.67 4.95
N THR A 13 40.47 3.94 4.54
CA THR A 13 39.49 4.88 5.09
C THR A 13 38.59 5.47 4.02
N LEU A 14 37.85 4.63 3.27
CA LEU A 14 36.78 5.17 2.42
C LEU A 14 35.71 4.15 1.99
N GLN A 15 35.25 3.27 2.89
CA GLN A 15 33.93 2.62 2.71
C GLN A 15 33.20 2.45 4.05
N TYR A 16 32.96 3.56 4.76
CA TYR A 16 31.69 3.67 5.50
C TYR A 16 30.64 4.14 4.49
N THR A 17 30.23 3.23 3.60
CA THR A 17 28.95 3.43 2.92
C THR A 17 27.89 3.42 4.00
N TYR A 18 27.22 4.56 4.17
CA TYR A 18 25.95 4.65 4.85
C TYR A 18 25.03 3.57 4.27
N GLY A 19 24.93 2.44 4.95
CA GLY A 19 23.83 1.52 4.78
C GLY A 19 22.60 2.16 5.40
N GLN A 20 22.08 3.23 4.78
CA GLN A 20 20.64 3.43 4.86
C GLN A 20 20.07 2.13 4.30
N SER A 21 19.41 1.35 5.15
CA SER A 21 18.57 0.25 4.68
C SER A 21 17.60 0.89 3.70
N THR A 22 17.91 0.80 2.39
CA THR A 22 17.02 1.29 1.36
C THR A 22 15.82 0.39 1.45
N THR A 23 14.79 0.85 2.15
CA THR A 23 13.46 0.23 2.25
C THR A 23 13.12 -0.25 0.85
N ALA A 24 13.13 -1.57 0.64
CA ALA A 24 13.20 -2.15 -0.70
C ALA A 24 12.17 -1.49 -1.61
N SER A 25 12.70 -0.62 -2.49
CA SER A 25 11.87 0.25 -3.33
C SER A 25 11.35 -0.59 -4.47
N TYR A 26 10.06 -0.44 -4.78
CA TYR A 26 9.48 -1.08 -5.95
C TYR A 26 10.11 -0.40 -7.18
N PRO A 27 10.82 -1.14 -8.05
CA PRO A 27 11.29 -0.57 -9.31
C PRO A 27 10.12 0.00 -10.12
N SER A 28 10.39 1.03 -10.92
CA SER A 28 9.40 1.54 -11.87
C SER A 28 8.99 0.42 -12.82
N GLY A 29 7.69 0.32 -13.10
CA GLY A 29 7.16 -0.69 -14.00
C GLY A 29 5.81 -1.25 -13.59
N ILE A 30 5.38 -2.23 -14.38
CA ILE A 30 4.08 -2.90 -14.29
C ILE A 30 4.28 -4.28 -13.68
N TYR A 31 3.52 -4.59 -12.63
CA TYR A 31 3.53 -5.87 -11.93
C TYR A 31 2.27 -6.63 -12.30
N ASP A 32 2.37 -7.56 -13.25
CA ASP A 32 1.21 -8.24 -13.81
C ASP A 32 0.48 -9.08 -12.76
N THR A 33 1.25 -9.82 -11.96
CA THR A 33 0.72 -10.71 -10.92
C THR A 33 1.03 -10.21 -9.51
N PHE A 34 0.32 -10.76 -8.53
CA PHE A 34 0.65 -10.51 -7.12
C PHE A 34 2.03 -11.09 -6.75
N GLN A 35 2.48 -12.16 -7.41
CA GLN A 35 3.81 -12.72 -7.18
C GLN A 35 4.92 -11.81 -7.69
N ASP A 36 4.74 -11.17 -8.85
CA ASP A 36 5.66 -10.16 -9.38
C ASP A 36 5.78 -9.00 -8.38
N PHE A 37 4.63 -8.57 -7.86
CA PHE A 37 4.54 -7.53 -6.83
C PHE A 37 5.28 -7.92 -5.55
N LEU A 38 5.02 -9.10 -4.98
CA LEU A 38 5.69 -9.57 -3.75
C LEU A 38 7.21 -9.69 -3.93
N LYS A 39 7.66 -10.16 -5.10
CA LYS A 39 9.08 -10.28 -5.45
C LYS A 39 9.73 -8.94 -5.82
N LYS A 40 8.93 -7.90 -6.02
CA LYS A 40 9.37 -6.57 -6.47
C LYS A 40 10.10 -6.61 -7.82
N VAL A 41 9.65 -7.50 -8.71
CA VAL A 41 10.19 -7.65 -10.06
C VAL A 41 9.08 -7.29 -11.05
N PRO A 42 9.14 -6.13 -11.73
CA PRO A 42 8.13 -5.79 -12.71
C PRO A 42 8.20 -6.72 -13.92
N ALA A 43 7.04 -7.00 -14.52
CA ALA A 43 6.92 -7.74 -15.78
C ALA A 43 7.31 -6.87 -17.00
N SER A 44 7.19 -5.55 -16.86
CA SER A 44 7.60 -4.56 -17.86
C SER A 44 8.08 -3.29 -17.17
N GLU A 45 9.16 -2.70 -17.68
CA GLU A 45 9.72 -1.42 -17.21
C GLU A 45 9.21 -0.22 -18.04
N GLU A 46 8.06 -0.39 -18.72
CA GLU A 46 7.45 0.69 -19.49
C GLU A 46 7.14 1.92 -18.64
N HIS A 47 7.36 3.10 -19.22
CA HIS A 47 6.92 4.35 -18.63
C HIS A 47 5.39 4.39 -18.54
N ILE A 48 4.87 4.90 -17.43
CA ILE A 48 3.44 5.00 -17.17
C ILE A 48 3.02 6.44 -16.88
N THR A 49 1.76 6.74 -17.22
CA THR A 49 1.11 8.00 -16.85
C THR A 49 0.00 7.71 -15.85
N VAL A 50 -0.04 8.50 -14.78
CA VAL A 50 -1.02 8.37 -13.70
C VAL A 50 -1.96 9.57 -13.73
N GLN A 51 -3.27 9.29 -13.68
CA GLN A 51 -4.31 10.30 -13.57
C GLN A 51 -5.22 9.99 -12.38
N GLU A 52 -5.31 10.92 -11.44
CA GLU A 52 -6.25 10.84 -10.32
C GLU A 52 -7.71 11.03 -10.77
N ASP A 53 -8.62 10.24 -10.23
CA ASP A 53 -10.05 10.43 -10.40
C ASP A 53 -10.55 11.54 -9.46
N ARG A 54 -10.98 12.67 -10.01
CA ARG A 54 -11.40 13.85 -9.23
C ARG A 54 -12.84 13.73 -8.72
N ASN A 55 -13.17 12.62 -8.08
CA ASN A 55 -14.50 12.36 -7.54
C ASN A 55 -14.47 12.41 -6.01
N ILE A 56 -15.40 13.14 -5.39
CA ILE A 56 -15.45 13.31 -3.92
C ILE A 56 -15.63 12.00 -3.14
N ILE A 57 -16.09 10.94 -3.80
CA ILE A 57 -16.33 9.61 -3.22
C ILE A 57 -15.38 8.54 -3.80
N SER A 58 -14.28 8.95 -4.41
CA SER A 58 -13.23 8.07 -4.93
C SER A 58 -11.86 8.71 -4.73
N ASN A 59 -10.86 7.88 -4.45
CA ASN A 59 -9.45 8.25 -4.43
C ASN A 59 -8.66 7.35 -5.40
N ASN A 60 -9.33 6.90 -6.46
CA ASN A 60 -8.76 5.97 -7.42
C ASN A 60 -7.92 6.70 -8.47
N PHE A 61 -7.04 5.94 -9.10
CA PHE A 61 -6.16 6.38 -10.16
C PHE A 61 -6.39 5.55 -11.42
N LYS A 62 -6.33 6.21 -12.57
CA LYS A 62 -6.33 5.62 -13.90
C LYS A 62 -4.90 5.65 -14.42
N ILE A 63 -4.41 4.50 -14.87
CA ILE A 63 -3.03 4.33 -15.35
C ILE A 63 -3.04 3.98 -16.83
N THR A 64 -2.19 4.65 -17.61
CA THR A 64 -1.92 4.33 -19.02
C THR A 64 -0.45 4.00 -19.23
N ASP A 65 -0.19 3.04 -20.11
CA ASP A 65 1.15 2.69 -20.57
C ASP A 65 1.72 3.73 -21.53
N SER A 66 2.97 3.50 -21.94
CA SER A 66 3.73 4.33 -22.87
C SER A 66 3.06 4.53 -24.24
N HIS A 67 2.14 3.64 -24.61
CA HIS A 67 1.37 3.69 -25.85
C HIS A 67 0.02 4.42 -25.68
N GLY A 68 -0.24 5.01 -24.51
CA GLY A 68 -1.49 5.67 -24.17
C GLY A 68 -2.65 4.71 -23.91
N LYS A 69 -2.39 3.41 -23.79
CA LYS A 69 -3.41 2.40 -23.51
C LYS A 69 -3.54 2.19 -22.01
N LYS A 70 -4.79 2.03 -21.53
CA LYS A 70 -5.05 1.77 -20.11
C LYS A 70 -4.44 0.44 -19.67
N VAL A 71 -3.75 0.44 -18.53
CA VAL A 71 -3.23 -0.77 -17.87
C VAL A 71 -4.38 -1.44 -17.11
N LYS A 72 -4.92 -2.54 -17.65
CA LYS A 72 -6.20 -3.11 -17.19
C LYS A 72 -6.08 -4.28 -16.22
N ASN A 73 -5.01 -5.07 -16.37
CA ASN A 73 -4.93 -6.40 -15.76
C ASN A 73 -3.79 -6.53 -14.75
N ALA A 74 -2.85 -5.59 -14.74
CA ALA A 74 -1.76 -5.61 -13.80
C ALA A 74 -2.26 -5.57 -12.36
N PHE A 75 -1.61 -6.32 -11.49
CA PHE A 75 -1.89 -6.29 -10.06
C PHE A 75 -1.49 -4.94 -9.47
N ALA A 76 -0.31 -4.44 -9.82
CA ALA A 76 0.20 -3.17 -9.33
C ALA A 76 1.06 -2.47 -10.38
N VAL A 77 1.34 -1.20 -10.16
CA VAL A 77 2.21 -0.37 -10.99
C VAL A 77 2.99 0.58 -10.10
N SER A 78 4.25 0.83 -10.41
CA SER A 78 5.05 1.90 -9.81
C SER A 78 5.57 2.83 -10.89
N ASP A 79 5.55 4.14 -10.63
CA ASP A 79 6.20 5.15 -11.47
C ASP A 79 7.62 5.47 -10.99
N GLY A 80 8.17 4.66 -10.08
CA GLY A 80 9.46 4.85 -9.42
C GLY A 80 9.41 5.76 -8.19
N LYS A 81 8.33 6.54 -8.00
CA LYS A 81 8.13 7.40 -6.82
C LYS A 81 6.99 6.87 -5.95
N ASP A 82 5.84 6.66 -6.56
CA ASP A 82 4.62 6.18 -5.96
C ASP A 82 4.34 4.73 -6.39
N LEU A 83 3.48 4.08 -5.63
CA LEU A 83 3.05 2.70 -5.87
C LEU A 83 1.53 2.65 -5.87
N TYR A 84 0.98 1.91 -6.82
CA TYR A 84 -0.45 1.84 -7.09
C TYR A 84 -0.86 0.37 -7.20
N ILE A 85 -1.90 -0.03 -6.48
CA ILE A 85 -2.40 -1.41 -6.48
C ILE A 85 -3.81 -1.43 -7.07
N ARG A 86 -4.08 -2.34 -8.00
CA ARG A 86 -5.38 -2.44 -8.67
C ARG A 86 -6.45 -2.77 -7.65
N THR A 87 -7.38 -1.85 -7.44
CA THR A 87 -8.24 -1.83 -6.26
C THR A 87 -9.08 -3.09 -6.11
N ASN A 88 -9.63 -3.58 -7.21
CA ASN A 88 -10.44 -4.80 -7.20
C ASN A 88 -9.62 -6.08 -7.16
N ALA A 89 -8.33 -6.06 -7.51
CA ALA A 89 -7.44 -7.23 -7.44
C ALA A 89 -7.02 -7.58 -6.01
N MET A 90 -7.00 -6.60 -5.10
CA MET A 90 -6.69 -6.82 -3.68
C MET A 90 -7.71 -7.74 -2.99
N LYS A 91 -8.94 -7.81 -3.52
CA LYS A 91 -10.06 -8.51 -2.89
C LYS A 91 -9.80 -10.00 -2.67
N ASP A 92 -9.05 -10.61 -3.57
CA ASP A 92 -8.72 -12.03 -3.51
C ASP A 92 -7.74 -12.36 -2.37
N TYR A 93 -7.20 -11.32 -1.71
CA TYR A 93 -6.18 -11.42 -0.66
C TYR A 93 -6.63 -10.79 0.67
N PHE A 94 -7.90 -10.41 0.80
CA PHE A 94 -8.42 -9.83 2.03
C PHE A 94 -8.58 -10.89 3.14
N THR A 95 -8.08 -10.59 4.34
CA THR A 95 -8.18 -11.47 5.52
C THR A 95 -9.54 -11.37 6.22
N ASN A 96 -10.21 -10.22 6.09
CA ASN A 96 -11.44 -9.90 6.80
C ASN A 96 -12.51 -9.26 5.91
N SER A 97 -12.57 -9.63 4.62
CA SER A 97 -13.59 -9.11 3.71
C SER A 97 -14.98 -9.61 4.09
N GLN A 98 -15.83 -8.68 4.52
CA GLN A 98 -17.28 -8.87 4.60
C GLN A 98 -17.95 -8.39 3.29
N PHE A 99 -19.28 -8.47 3.20
CA PHE A 99 -20.12 -8.20 2.01
C PHE A 99 -19.89 -6.86 1.26
N ASP A 100 -19.12 -5.93 1.82
CA ASP A 100 -18.85 -4.62 1.25
C ASP A 100 -17.76 -4.71 0.18
N LYS A 101 -17.81 -3.82 -0.82
CA LYS A 101 -16.89 -3.84 -1.96
C LYS A 101 -16.19 -2.50 -2.10
N PRO A 102 -14.94 -2.46 -2.59
CA PRO A 102 -14.33 -1.22 -3.00
C PRO A 102 -15.23 -0.45 -3.99
N ASN A 103 -15.32 0.85 -3.82
CA ASN A 103 -15.98 1.78 -4.73
C ASN A 103 -15.02 2.14 -5.87
N ALA A 104 -14.76 1.15 -6.73
CA ALA A 104 -13.78 1.25 -7.79
C ALA A 104 -14.20 0.46 -9.03
N ALA A 105 -13.91 0.99 -10.21
CA ALA A 105 -14.03 0.25 -11.44
C ALA A 105 -12.96 -0.85 -11.53
N ASN A 106 -13.13 -1.83 -12.43
CA ASN A 106 -12.21 -2.96 -12.54
C ASN A 106 -10.74 -2.59 -12.87
N LYS A 107 -10.52 -1.37 -13.38
CA LYS A 107 -9.23 -0.88 -13.90
C LYS A 107 -8.68 0.28 -13.07
N ASP A 108 -9.32 0.54 -11.94
CA ASP A 108 -8.92 1.60 -11.03
C ASP A 108 -7.86 1.07 -10.08
N TYR A 109 -6.95 1.96 -9.68
CA TYR A 109 -5.86 1.68 -8.77
C TYR A 109 -5.96 2.56 -7.53
N SER A 110 -5.59 2.01 -6.37
CA SER A 110 -5.45 2.75 -5.12
C SER A 110 -3.97 3.03 -4.87
N LYS A 111 -3.65 4.26 -4.47
CA LYS A 111 -2.29 4.68 -4.15
C LYS A 111 -1.87 4.17 -2.77
N VAL A 112 -0.63 3.70 -2.66
CA VAL A 112 0.03 3.42 -1.38
C VAL A 112 0.49 4.74 -0.77
N HIS A 113 0.06 4.99 0.47
CA HIS A 113 0.38 6.23 1.21
C HIS A 113 1.61 6.08 2.10
N LEU A 114 1.80 4.92 2.73
CA LEU A 114 2.95 4.64 3.60
C LEU A 114 3.55 3.28 3.24
N LYS A 115 4.89 3.19 3.33
CA LYS A 115 5.65 1.97 3.06
C LYS A 115 6.81 1.87 4.05
N LYS A 116 6.89 0.79 4.81
CA LYS A 116 8.05 0.44 5.64
C LYS A 116 8.16 -1.07 5.75
N ASP A 117 9.37 -1.60 5.53
CA ASP A 117 9.69 -3.02 5.61
C ASP A 117 8.71 -3.90 4.80
N ASN A 118 7.90 -4.70 5.50
CA ASN A 118 6.91 -5.62 4.93
C ASN A 118 5.48 -5.06 4.93
N TYR A 119 5.29 -3.79 5.26
CA TYR A 119 3.97 -3.17 5.40
C TYR A 119 3.75 -2.06 4.39
N LEU A 120 2.58 -2.07 3.76
CA LEU A 120 2.07 -0.99 2.92
C LEU A 120 0.71 -0.54 3.43
N TYR A 121 0.54 0.75 3.63
CA TYR A 121 -0.75 1.32 3.96
C TYR A 121 -1.35 2.05 2.76
N LEU A 122 -2.61 1.78 2.49
CA LEU A 122 -3.40 2.43 1.46
C LEU A 122 -4.81 2.72 1.97
N GLU A 123 -5.51 3.62 1.30
CA GLU A 123 -6.87 4.01 1.65
C GLU A 123 -7.78 3.78 0.46
N CYS A 124 -8.99 3.31 0.70
CA CYS A 124 -9.96 3.07 -0.37
C CYS A 124 -11.37 3.34 0.12
N PHE A 125 -12.17 3.99 -0.73
CA PHE A 125 -13.61 4.07 -0.50
C PHE A 125 -14.26 2.71 -0.71
N PHE A 126 -15.10 2.30 0.22
CA PHE A 126 -15.97 1.14 0.12
C PHE A 126 -17.43 1.56 0.00
N GLN A 127 -18.21 0.73 -0.66
CA GLN A 127 -19.65 0.85 -0.75
C GLN A 127 -20.30 -0.29 0.02
N SER A 128 -21.33 0.04 0.81
CA SER A 128 -22.12 -0.98 1.49
C SER A 128 -22.83 -1.89 0.49
N LYS A 129 -23.18 -3.11 0.91
CA LYS A 129 -23.99 -4.04 0.07
C LYS A 129 -25.21 -3.35 -0.55
N GLY A 130 -25.95 -2.57 0.24
CA GLY A 130 -27.10 -1.81 -0.24
C GLY A 130 -26.75 -0.82 -1.35
N ALA A 131 -25.68 -0.03 -1.17
CA ALA A 131 -25.21 0.90 -2.18
C ALA A 131 -24.84 0.17 -3.48
N SER A 132 -24.10 -0.95 -3.36
CA SER A 132 -23.63 -1.71 -4.52
C SER A 132 -24.73 -2.47 -5.28
N THR A 133 -25.83 -2.85 -4.61
CA THR A 133 -26.88 -3.69 -5.20
C THR A 133 -28.11 -2.89 -5.63
N TRP A 134 -28.48 -1.88 -4.84
CA TRP A 134 -29.74 -1.15 -4.98
C TRP A 134 -29.55 0.35 -5.21
N GLY A 135 -28.30 0.83 -5.25
CA GLY A 135 -28.00 2.26 -5.34
C GLY A 135 -28.33 3.06 -4.08
N VAL A 136 -28.71 2.38 -2.99
CA VAL A 136 -29.10 3.00 -1.71
C VAL A 136 -28.20 2.47 -0.61
N GLY A 137 -27.36 3.33 -0.03
CA GLY A 137 -26.46 2.94 1.04
C GLY A 137 -25.39 3.99 1.32
N LYS A 138 -24.30 3.55 1.96
CA LYS A 138 -23.21 4.44 2.37
C LYS A 138 -21.97 4.13 1.58
N ILE A 139 -21.28 5.19 1.16
CA ILE A 139 -19.90 5.15 0.66
C ILE A 139 -19.02 5.76 1.72
N TYR A 140 -17.91 5.11 2.03
CA TYR A 140 -17.10 5.49 3.16
C TYR A 140 -15.64 5.07 2.99
N LEU A 141 -14.71 5.87 3.52
CA LEU A 141 -13.27 5.64 3.38
C LEU A 141 -12.77 4.71 4.48
N LEU A 142 -12.03 3.66 4.10
CA LEU A 142 -11.37 2.75 5.03
C LEU A 142 -9.86 2.70 4.77
N GLY A 143 -9.11 2.47 5.84
CA GLY A 143 -7.70 2.12 5.76
C GLY A 143 -7.51 0.63 5.46
N ILE A 144 -6.49 0.31 4.68
CA ILE A 144 -6.10 -1.05 4.35
C ILE A 144 -4.61 -1.20 4.62
N MET A 145 -4.25 -2.26 5.32
CA MET A 145 -2.86 -2.68 5.50
C MET A 145 -2.56 -3.89 4.64
N CYS A 146 -1.52 -3.81 3.82
CA CYS A 146 -0.90 -4.94 3.15
C CYS A 146 0.27 -5.44 3.99
N ASP A 147 0.24 -6.72 4.37
CA ASP A 147 1.38 -7.43 4.93
C ASP A 147 1.99 -8.32 3.84
N LEU A 148 3.16 -7.90 3.35
CA LEU A 148 3.89 -8.57 2.29
C LEU A 148 4.41 -9.95 2.73
N SER A 149 4.72 -10.13 4.01
CA SER A 149 5.20 -11.42 4.54
C SER A 149 4.09 -12.47 4.50
N ASN A 150 2.88 -12.02 4.86
CA ASN A 150 1.70 -12.87 4.89
C ASN A 150 0.91 -12.86 3.58
N SER A 151 1.38 -12.13 2.56
CA SER A 151 0.73 -12.03 1.25
C SER A 151 -0.77 -11.67 1.36
N SER A 152 -1.08 -10.73 2.26
CA SER A 152 -2.46 -10.48 2.69
C SER A 152 -2.78 -9.01 2.86
N PHE A 153 -4.07 -8.69 2.81
CA PHE A 153 -4.60 -7.34 3.01
C PHE A 153 -5.63 -7.37 4.14
N SER A 154 -5.48 -6.50 5.13
CA SER A 154 -6.43 -6.35 6.25
C SER A 154 -7.13 -5.00 6.14
N ILE A 155 -8.46 -5.03 6.20
CA ILE A 155 -9.30 -3.83 6.13
C ILE A 155 -9.62 -3.36 7.54
N PHE A 156 -9.42 -2.09 7.84
CA PHE A 156 -9.75 -1.52 9.15
C PHE A 156 -11.15 -0.92 9.13
N LYS A 157 -12.18 -1.78 9.23
CA LYS A 157 -13.58 -1.35 9.23
C LYS A 157 -14.04 -0.93 10.63
N THR A 158 -13.61 -1.66 11.66
CA THR A 158 -13.94 -1.37 13.06
C THR A 158 -12.69 -1.18 13.92
N THR A 159 -12.88 -0.68 15.15
CA THR A 159 -11.81 -0.59 16.15
C THR A 159 -11.21 -1.97 16.44
N GLU A 160 -12.02 -3.03 16.43
CA GLU A 160 -11.55 -4.41 16.64
C GLU A 160 -10.62 -4.87 15.52
N ASP A 161 -10.95 -4.59 14.25
CA ASP A 161 -10.07 -4.91 13.12
C ASP A 161 -8.70 -4.24 13.28
N LEU A 162 -8.70 -2.95 13.61
CA LEU A 162 -7.47 -2.19 13.82
C LEU A 162 -6.70 -2.69 15.04
N ASN A 163 -7.35 -2.93 16.18
CA ASN A 163 -6.70 -3.43 17.39
C ASN A 163 -6.13 -4.84 17.22
N ALA A 164 -6.79 -5.69 16.42
CA ALA A 164 -6.27 -7.00 16.06
C ALA A 164 -4.94 -6.88 15.29
N PHE A 165 -4.86 -5.94 14.35
CA PHE A 165 -3.62 -5.65 13.64
C PHE A 165 -2.56 -5.00 14.53
N LEU A 166 -2.89 -3.96 15.30
CA LEU A 166 -1.91 -3.30 16.19
C LEU A 166 -1.30 -4.29 17.18
N LYS A 167 -2.11 -5.22 17.71
CA LYS A 167 -1.63 -6.32 18.55
C LYS A 167 -0.64 -7.22 17.83
N SER A 168 -0.89 -7.58 16.57
CA SER A 168 0.01 -8.48 15.81
C SER A 168 1.37 -7.86 15.51
N VAL A 169 1.45 -6.52 15.49
CA VAL A 169 2.71 -5.77 15.32
C VAL A 169 3.25 -5.17 16.62
N ASN A 170 2.76 -5.60 17.79
CA ASN A 170 3.17 -5.13 19.12
C ASN A 170 3.05 -3.61 19.33
N LEU A 171 2.04 -2.98 18.73
CA LEU A 171 1.70 -1.58 18.93
C LEU A 171 0.57 -1.40 19.97
N GLN A 172 0.52 -0.21 20.56
CA GLN A 172 -0.48 0.15 21.55
C GLN A 172 -1.89 0.11 20.94
N GLN A 173 -2.79 -0.62 21.60
CA GLN A 173 -4.19 -0.73 21.20
C GLN A 173 -4.98 0.51 21.63
N LEU A 174 -6.04 0.81 20.86
CA LEU A 174 -6.99 1.86 21.19
C LEU A 174 -7.96 1.37 22.27
N SER A 175 -8.36 2.26 23.19
CA SER A 175 -9.41 1.96 24.17
C SER A 175 -10.73 1.63 23.46
N THR A 176 -11.39 0.56 23.90
CA THR A 176 -12.68 0.12 23.37
C THR A 176 -13.87 0.68 24.13
N GLU A 177 -13.65 1.49 25.18
CA GLU A 177 -14.68 1.86 26.17
C GLU A 177 -15.86 2.69 25.64
N ASN A 178 -15.84 3.14 24.38
CA ASN A 178 -16.99 3.73 23.69
C ASN A 178 -17.10 3.27 22.23
N SER A 179 -16.52 2.11 21.91
CA SER A 179 -16.61 1.52 20.57
C SER A 179 -18.00 0.94 20.38
N ASN A 180 -18.98 1.80 20.10
CA ASN A 180 -20.12 1.33 19.32
C ASN A 180 -19.54 0.63 18.08
N HIS A 181 -20.12 -0.49 17.64
CA HIS A 181 -19.77 -1.23 16.40
C HIS A 181 -19.87 -0.40 15.11
N ASN A 182 -19.88 0.92 15.23
CA ASN A 182 -19.80 1.92 14.21
C ASN A 182 -18.47 1.79 13.45
N GLN A 183 -18.56 2.22 12.21
CA GLN A 183 -17.44 2.29 11.30
C GLN A 183 -16.32 3.17 11.88
N LEU A 184 -15.09 2.66 11.81
CA LEU A 184 -13.88 3.33 12.28
C LEU A 184 -13.62 4.61 11.47
N ASP A 185 -13.29 5.69 12.17
CA ASP A 185 -12.87 6.95 11.55
C ASP A 185 -11.47 6.83 10.92
N ILE A 186 -11.30 7.37 9.71
CA ILE A 186 -10.04 7.25 8.98
C ILE A 186 -8.89 8.01 9.66
N ASN A 187 -9.16 9.13 10.35
CA ASN A 187 -8.10 9.86 11.04
C ASN A 187 -7.62 9.11 12.28
N THR A 188 -8.52 8.39 12.95
CA THR A 188 -8.17 7.46 14.03
C THR A 188 -7.24 6.36 13.50
N THR A 189 -7.59 5.77 12.36
CA THR A 189 -6.75 4.77 11.68
C THR A 189 -5.36 5.32 11.39
N ARG A 190 -5.27 6.46 10.68
CA ARG A 190 -4.01 7.11 10.31
C ARG A 190 -3.12 7.34 11.53
N LYS A 191 -3.66 7.93 12.61
CA LYS A 191 -2.90 8.20 13.83
C LYS A 191 -2.35 6.93 14.47
N ALA A 192 -3.15 5.88 14.52
CA ALA A 192 -2.77 4.64 15.19
C ALA A 192 -1.67 3.86 14.45
N ILE A 193 -1.63 3.94 13.11
CA ILE A 193 -0.65 3.20 12.32
C ILE A 193 0.66 3.95 12.08
N ILE A 194 0.69 5.28 12.24
CA ILE A 194 1.91 6.09 12.00
C ILE A 194 3.15 5.53 12.71
N PRO A 195 3.09 5.10 13.99
CA PRO A 195 4.25 4.53 14.68
C PRO A 195 4.86 3.29 14.00
N LEU A 196 4.12 2.58 13.15
CA LEU A 196 4.66 1.46 12.37
C LEU A 196 5.60 1.94 11.25
N PHE A 197 5.42 3.18 10.78
CA PHE A 197 6.10 3.75 9.61
C PHE A 197 7.19 4.78 9.95
N GLU A 198 7.29 5.18 11.22
CA GLU A 198 8.41 5.96 11.79
C GLU A 198 9.56 5.03 12.18
#